data_AF-A0A7D6ZWP1-F1
#
_entry.id   AF-A0A7D6ZWP1-F1
#
_cell.length_a   1.000
_cell.length_b   1.000
_cell.length_c   1.000
_cell.angle_alpha   90.00
_cell.angle_beta   90.00
_cell.angle_gamma   90.00
#
_symmetry.space_group_name_H-M   'P 1'
#
loop_
_entity.id
_entity.type
_entity.pdbx_description
1 polymer ?
#
loop_
_entity_poly.entity_id
_entity_poly.type
_entity_poly.pdbx_seq_one_letter_code
_entity_poly.pdbx_strand_id
1 'polypeptide(L)' 'MEKSIYSAEYQRLCAVLRQLRQDAGLTQVEVAARLDVPQSFVSKYESGERRLDVIELRYVAEALGVTLGEVVARIG' A
#
# COMPACT_ATOMS: atom_id res chain seq x y z
N MET A 1 -9.52 23.69 -0.16
CA MET A 1 -9.71 23.04 1.14
C MET A 1 -10.97 22.20 1.05
N GLU A 2 -10.84 20.94 0.61
CA GLU A 2 -11.92 19.94 0.57
C GLU A 2 -11.31 18.52 0.47
N LYS A 3 -10.02 18.37 0.81
CA LYS A 3 -9.29 17.10 0.74
C LYS A 3 -9.34 16.30 2.05
N SER A 4 -10.02 16.79 3.08
CA SER A 4 -9.81 16.37 4.48
C SER A 4 -10.16 14.89 4.73
N ILE A 5 -11.38 14.47 4.37
CA ILE A 5 -11.86 13.11 4.62
C ILE A 5 -11.08 12.11 3.75
N TYR A 6 -11.09 12.31 2.42
CA TYR A 6 -10.35 11.47 1.47
C TYR A 6 -8.84 11.40 1.73
N SER A 7 -8.24 12.42 2.36
CA SER A 7 -6.84 12.34 2.78
C SER A 7 -6.65 11.47 4.01
N ALA A 8 -7.57 11.48 4.96
CA ALA A 8 -7.50 10.65 6.16
C ALA A 8 -7.69 9.16 5.83
N GLU A 9 -8.67 8.82 4.99
CA GLU A 9 -8.85 7.41 4.57
C GLU A 9 -7.70 6.93 3.70
N TYR A 10 -7.14 7.80 2.84
CA TYR A 10 -5.97 7.45 2.05
C TYR A 10 -4.74 7.23 2.92
N GLN A 11 -4.51 8.07 3.93
CA GLN A 11 -3.43 7.86 4.91
C GLN A 11 -3.63 6.56 5.70
N ARG A 12 -4.88 6.18 6.02
CA ARG A 12 -5.19 4.88 6.62
C ARG A 12 -4.83 3.73 5.69
N LEU A 13 -5.17 3.81 4.40
CA LEU A 13 -4.74 2.83 3.40
C LEU A 13 -3.21 2.69 3.37
N CYS A 14 -2.46 3.80 3.32
CA CYS A 14 -0.99 3.79 3.36
C CYS A 14 -0.45 3.07 4.61
N ALA A 15 -1.02 3.36 5.78
CA ALA A 15 -0.64 2.72 7.04
C ALA A 15 -0.96 1.21 7.05
N VAL A 16 -2.13 0.81 6.53
CA VAL A 16 -2.53 -0.61 6.42
C VAL A 16 -1.56 -1.38 5.53
N LEU A 17 -1.20 -0.85 4.36
CA LEU A 17 -0.25 -1.49 3.46
C LEU A 17 1.15 -1.64 4.10
N ARG A 18 1.61 -0.59 4.78
CA ARG A 18 2.88 -0.63 5.51
C ARG A 18 2.86 -1.68 6.64
N GLN A 19 1.75 -1.76 7.38
CA GLN A 19 1.60 -2.75 8.45
C GLN A 19 1.59 -4.18 7.89
N LEU A 20 0.82 -4.43 6.82
CA LEU A 20 0.80 -5.73 6.13
C LEU A 20 2.19 -6.15 5.66
N ARG A 21 2.99 -5.21 5.13
CA ARG A 21 4.39 -5.47 4.78
C ARG A 21 5.23 -5.88 5.98
N GLN A 22 5.09 -5.18 7.09
CA GLN A 22 5.81 -5.47 8.32
C GLN A 22 5.40 -6.82 8.92
N ASP A 23 4.09 -7.13 8.92
CA ASP A 23 3.53 -8.41 9.38
C ASP A 23 4.06 -9.58 8.52
N ALA A 24 4.24 -9.36 7.22
CA ALA A 24 4.85 -10.31 6.30
C ALA A 24 6.39 -10.42 6.42
N GLY A 25 7.02 -9.60 7.28
CA GLY A 25 8.47 -9.60 7.49
C GLY A 25 9.28 -9.05 6.30
N LEU A 26 8.66 -8.27 5.42
CA LEU A 26 9.28 -7.82 4.17
C LEU A 26 9.85 -6.40 4.31
N THR A 27 10.99 -6.17 3.68
CA THR A 27 11.53 -4.84 3.40
C THR A 27 10.83 -4.20 2.21
N GLN A 28 10.94 -2.87 2.09
CA GLN A 28 10.41 -2.17 0.90
C GLN A 28 11.11 -2.61 -0.40
N VAL A 29 12.39 -2.99 -0.32
CA VAL A 29 13.17 -3.50 -1.47
C VAL A 29 12.63 -4.84 -1.95
N GLU A 30 12.29 -5.74 -1.03
CA GLU A 30 11.74 -7.06 -1.39
C GLU A 30 10.36 -6.96 -2.03
N VAL A 31 9.48 -6.09 -1.51
CA VAL A 31 8.17 -5.83 -2.15
C VAL A 31 8.36 -5.23 -3.54
N ALA A 32 9.28 -4.28 -3.70
CA ALA A 32 9.56 -3.66 -4.98
C ALA A 32 10.11 -4.67 -6.00
N ALA A 33 10.98 -5.60 -5.56
CA ALA A 33 11.47 -6.69 -6.38
C ALA A 33 10.36 -7.65 -6.83
N ARG A 34 9.39 -7.97 -5.96
CA ARG A 34 8.22 -8.79 -6.32
C ARG A 34 7.32 -8.12 -7.35
N LEU A 35 7.30 -6.79 -7.37
CA LEU A 35 6.47 -5.97 -8.26
C LEU A 35 7.19 -5.56 -9.55
N ASP A 36 8.48 -5.86 -9.70
CA ASP A 36 9.34 -5.36 -10.78
C ASP A 36 9.34 -3.83 -10.92
N VAL A 37 9.47 -3.14 -9.78
CA VAL A 37 9.49 -1.66 -9.70
C VAL A 37 10.65 -1.15 -8.84
N PRO A 38 11.01 0.14 -8.93
CA PRO A 38 11.97 0.74 -8.00
C PRO A 38 11.43 0.74 -6.55
N GLN A 39 12.30 0.59 -5.56
CA GLN A 39 11.92 0.70 -4.14
C GLN A 39 11.24 2.03 -3.79
N SER A 40 11.54 3.11 -4.53
CA SER A 40 10.88 4.40 -4.37
C SER A 40 9.38 4.35 -4.66
N PHE A 41 8.89 3.43 -5.51
CA PHE A 41 7.46 3.18 -5.69
C PHE A 41 6.81 2.80 -4.35
N VAL A 42 7.42 1.86 -3.63
CA VAL A 42 6.95 1.37 -2.33
C VAL A 42 6.99 2.47 -1.28
N SER A 43 8.12 3.16 -1.16
CA SER A 43 8.27 4.27 -0.22
C SER A 43 7.21 5.36 -0.44
N LYS A 44 6.96 5.74 -1.70
CA LYS A 44 6.03 6.81 -2.04
C LYS A 44 4.57 6.48 -1.80
N TYR A 45 4.13 5.24 -2.01
CA TYR A 45 2.75 4.88 -1.65
C TYR A 45 2.59 4.70 -0.14
N GLU A 46 3.61 4.21 0.58
CA GLU A 46 3.54 4.08 2.04
C GLU A 46 3.56 5.44 2.76
N SER A 47 4.17 6.47 2.17
CA SER A 47 4.14 7.85 2.69
C SER A 47 2.93 8.66 2.21
N GLY A 48 2.20 8.16 1.22
CA GLY A 48 1.11 8.86 0.56
C GLY A 48 1.54 9.97 -0.41
N GLU A 49 2.83 10.07 -0.74
CA GLU A 49 3.36 10.95 -1.80
C GLU A 49 2.82 10.55 -3.17
N ARG A 50 2.61 9.25 -3.40
CA ARG A 50 2.05 8.70 -4.64
C ARG A 50 0.77 7.93 -4.36
N ARG A 51 -0.28 8.23 -5.12
CA ARG A 51 -1.51 7.44 -5.11
C ARG A 51 -1.38 6.14 -5.88
N LEU A 52 -1.96 5.07 -5.35
CA LEU A 52 -2.17 3.82 -6.07
C LEU A 52 -3.55 3.86 -6.72
N ASP A 53 -3.64 3.42 -7.97
CA ASP A 53 -4.92 3.01 -8.53
C ASP A 53 -5.32 1.60 -8.03
N VAL A 54 -6.53 1.15 -8.37
CA VAL A 54 -7.06 -0.13 -7.88
C VAL A 54 -6.30 -1.35 -8.42
N ILE A 55 -5.73 -1.25 -9.63
CA ILE A 55 -4.96 -2.34 -10.25
C ILE A 55 -3.60 -2.43 -9.57
N GLU A 56 -2.93 -1.31 -9.34
CA GLU A 56 -1.69 -1.24 -8.57
C GLU A 56 -1.90 -1.74 -7.14
N LEU A 57 -3.00 -1.35 -6.49
CA LEU A 57 -3.33 -1.80 -5.14
C LEU A 57 -3.51 -3.32 -5.09
N ARG A 58 -4.13 -3.93 -6.09
CA ARG A 58 -4.24 -5.40 -6.20
C ARG A 58 -2.86 -6.04 -6.30
N TYR A 59 -1.98 -5.55 -7.16
CA TYR A 59 -0.63 -6.10 -7.28
C TYR A 59 0.16 -5.97 -5.98
N VAL A 60 0.07 -4.82 -5.31
CA VAL A 60 0.69 -4.62 -4.00
C VAL A 60 0.14 -5.62 -2.98
N ALA A 61 -1.18 -5.82 -2.91
CA ALA A 61 -1.78 -6.81 -2.02
C ALA A 61 -1.20 -8.22 -2.26
N GLU A 62 -1.14 -8.65 -3.52
CA GLU A 62 -0.57 -9.95 -3.93
C GLU A 62 0.91 -10.06 -3.53
N ALA A 63 1.70 -9.00 -3.74
CA ALA A 63 3.11 -8.96 -3.36
C ALA A 63 3.31 -9.02 -1.83
N LEU A 64 2.31 -8.59 -1.05
CA LEU A 64 2.28 -8.69 0.41
C LEU A 64 1.70 -10.02 0.91
N GLY A 65 1.22 -10.89 0.02
CA GLY A 65 0.65 -12.20 0.38
C GLY A 65 -0.80 -12.15 0.86
N VAL A 66 -1.54 -11.10 0.52
CA VAL A 66 -2.97 -10.94 0.86
C VAL A 66 -3.80 -10.60 -0.39
N THR A 67 -5.12 -10.71 -0.26
CA THR A 67 -6.07 -10.31 -1.29
C THR A 67 -6.43 -8.83 -1.17
N LEU A 68 -6.90 -8.24 -2.28
CA LEU A 68 -7.45 -6.88 -2.27
C LEU A 68 -8.62 -6.74 -1.26
N GLY A 69 -9.43 -7.79 -1.11
CA GLY A 69 -10.55 -7.81 -0.17
C GLY A 69 -10.09 -7.68 1.29
N GLU A 70 -9.01 -8.37 1.67
CA GLU A 70 -8.42 -8.26 3.00
C GLU A 70 -7.85 -6.86 3.27
N VAL A 71 -7.26 -6.21 2.26
CA VAL A 71 -6.80 -4.82 2.39
C VAL A 71 -7.98 -3.88 2.66
N VAL A 72 -9.06 -3.99 1.86
CA VAL A 72 -10.25 -3.13 2.01
C VAL A 72 -10.93 -3.34 3.36
N ALA A 73 -11.03 -4.60 3.83
CA ALA A 73 -11.61 -4.94 5.12
C ALA A 73 -10.84 -4.35 6.33
N ARG A 74 -9.56 -3.99 6.16
CA ARG A 74 -8.73 -3.36 7.20
C ARG A 74 -8.80 -1.82 7.21
N ILE A 75 -9.37 -1.21 6.17
CA ILE A 75 -9.49 0.27 6.06
C ILE A 75 -10.83 0.75 6.64
N GLY A 76 -11.89 -0.07 6.49
CA GLY A 76 -13.24 0.18 6.99
C GLY A 76 -13.38 0.08 8.50
#